data_AF-A0ABC8CAA6-F1
#
_entry.id   AF-A0ABC8CAA6-F1
#
_cell.length_a   1.000
_cell.length_b   1.000
_cell.length_c   1.000
_cell.angle_alpha   90.00
_cell.angle_beta   90.00
_cell.angle_gamma   90.00
#
_symmetry.space_group_name_H-M   'P 1'
#
loop_
_entity.id
_entity.type
_entity.pdbx_description
1 polymer ?
#
loop_
_entity_poly.entity_id
_entity_poly.type
_entity_poly.pdbx_seq_one_letter_code
_entity_poly.pdbx_strand_id
1 'polypeptide(L)'
;MSKTTILLNIDLQFIGQQIAEQTFHDGEGAAKLADYLTGAAYAIGFSAYQNGRVQTQQTAALAQTISEAGIKRWKELTLGQILMETEAGGHA
;
A
#
# COMPACT_ATOMS: atom_id res chain seq x y z
N MET A 1 6.62 -29.66 -21.79
CA MET A 1 7.13 -28.74 -20.75
C MET A 1 6.06 -28.62 -19.67
N SER A 2 6.32 -29.11 -18.45
CA SER A 2 5.39 -28.92 -17.33
C SER A 2 5.49 -27.48 -16.83
N LYS A 3 4.34 -26.78 -16.77
CA LYS A 3 4.27 -25.46 -16.12
C LYS A 3 4.43 -25.66 -14.62
N THR A 4 5.53 -25.18 -14.05
CA THR A 4 5.66 -25.03 -12.61
C THR A 4 4.84 -23.82 -12.19
N THR A 5 3.76 -24.05 -11.44
CA THR A 5 2.96 -22.97 -10.85
C THR A 5 3.56 -22.57 -9.51
N ILE A 6 4.07 -21.35 -9.40
CA ILE A 6 4.48 -20.78 -8.11
C ILE A 6 3.24 -20.22 -7.42
N LEU A 7 2.92 -20.73 -6.23
CA LEU A 7 1.87 -20.19 -5.37
C LEU A 7 2.50 -19.17 -4.42
N LEU A 8 2.39 -17.88 -4.77
CA LEU A 8 2.75 -16.79 -3.87
C LEU A 8 1.58 -16.50 -2.93
N ASN A 9 1.82 -16.53 -1.62
CA ASN A 9 0.90 -15.95 -0.63
C ASN A 9 1.09 -14.44 -0.65
N ILE A 10 0.06 -13.68 -1.04
CA ILE A 10 0.15 -12.23 -1.18
C ILE A 10 -0.27 -11.59 0.14
N ASP A 11 0.66 -10.94 0.83
CA ASP A 11 0.36 -10.12 2.00
C ASP A 11 -0.07 -8.71 1.56
N LEU A 12 -1.37 -8.46 1.62
CA LEU A 12 -1.99 -7.21 1.20
C LEU A 12 -1.66 -6.05 2.14
N GLN A 13 -1.46 -6.32 3.43
CA GLN A 13 -1.10 -5.27 4.39
C GLN A 13 0.32 -4.79 4.12
N PHE A 14 1.23 -5.74 3.91
CA PHE A 14 2.61 -5.44 3.55
C PHE A 14 2.69 -4.59 2.28
N ILE A 15 1.91 -4.93 1.25
CA ILE A 15 1.86 -4.13 0.00
C ILE A 15 1.43 -2.69 0.28
N GLY A 16 0.35 -2.49 1.04
CA GLY A 16 -0.10 -1.14 1.40
C GLY A 16 0.97 -0.35 2.15
N GLN A 17 1.64 -0.98 3.12
CA GLN A 17 2.72 -0.36 3.89
C GLN A 17 3.90 0.04 3.00
N GLN A 18 4.36 -0.84 2.10
CA GLN A 18 5.48 -0.57 1.21
C GLN A 18 5.19 0.55 0.21
N ILE A 19 3.96 0.62 -0.31
CA ILE A 19 3.53 1.75 -1.16
C ILE A 19 3.64 3.07 -0.39
N ALA A 20 3.18 3.10 0.86
CA ALA A 20 3.26 4.30 1.70
C ALA A 20 4.70 4.70 2.02
N GLU A 21 5.57 3.74 2.35
CA GLU A 21 7.00 3.99 2.61
C GLU A 21 7.68 4.57 1.38
N GLN A 22 7.51 3.94 0.22
CA GLN A 22 8.12 4.41 -1.02
C GLN A 22 7.63 5.82 -1.39
N THR A 23 6.30 6.05 -1.35
CA THR A 23 5.71 7.37 -1.65
C THR A 23 6.29 8.46 -0.75
N PHE A 24 6.46 8.15 0.54
CA PHE A 24 7.00 9.08 1.53
C PHE A 24 8.49 9.37 1.27
N HIS A 25 9.29 8.33 1.02
CA HIS A 25 10.72 8.48 0.74
C HIS A 25 11.02 9.19 -0.57
N ASP A 26 10.13 9.06 -1.56
CA ASP A 26 10.21 9.80 -2.82
C ASP A 26 9.80 11.28 -2.68
N GLY A 27 9.36 11.70 -1.48
CA GLY A 27 8.91 13.07 -1.21
C GLY A 27 7.59 13.43 -1.91
N GLU A 28 6.82 12.42 -2.32
CA GLU A 28 5.53 12.64 -2.97
C GLU A 28 4.43 12.93 -1.95
N GLY A 29 3.32 13.52 -2.42
CA GLY A 29 2.20 13.91 -1.55
C GLY A 29 1.15 12.82 -1.35
N ALA A 30 0.26 13.05 -0.39
CA ALA A 30 -0.87 12.16 -0.10
C ALA A 30 -1.80 11.90 -1.30
N ALA A 31 -1.85 12.80 -2.28
CA ALA A 31 -2.59 12.59 -3.53
C ALA A 31 -2.00 11.43 -4.36
N LYS A 32 -0.66 11.39 -4.50
CA LYS A 32 0.05 10.31 -5.21
C LYS A 32 -0.08 8.98 -4.48
N LEU A 33 -0.03 9.01 -3.15
CA LEU A 33 -0.30 7.81 -2.34
C LEU A 33 -1.66 7.19 -2.70
N ALA A 34 -2.72 8.00 -2.77
CA ALA A 34 -4.06 7.51 -3.08
C ALA A 34 -4.13 6.86 -4.48
N ASP A 35 -3.47 7.47 -5.47
CA ASP A 35 -3.38 6.93 -6.83
C ASP A 35 -2.67 5.57 -6.84
N TYR A 36 -1.55 5.44 -6.12
CA TYR A 36 -0.79 4.18 -6.07
C TYR A 36 -1.50 3.07 -5.32
N LEU A 37 -2.12 3.37 -4.17
CA LEU A 37 -2.92 2.39 -3.43
C LEU A 37 -4.08 1.88 -4.28
N THR A 38 -4.75 2.78 -5.01
CA THR A 38 -5.83 2.44 -5.94
C THR A 38 -5.33 1.59 -7.10
N GLY A 39 -4.22 1.98 -7.73
CA GLY A 39 -3.61 1.23 -8.83
C GLY A 39 -3.18 -0.18 -8.42
N ALA A 40 -2.54 -0.32 -7.25
CA ALA A 40 -2.14 -1.62 -6.71
C ALA A 40 -3.35 -2.51 -6.40
N ALA A 41 -4.37 -1.96 -5.74
CA ALA A 41 -5.61 -2.66 -5.46
C ALA A 41 -6.30 -3.16 -6.73
N TYR A 42 -6.37 -2.31 -7.76
CA TYR A 42 -6.95 -2.67 -9.05
C TYR A 42 -6.16 -3.81 -9.72
N ALA A 43 -4.83 -3.68 -9.81
CA ALA A 43 -3.97 -4.69 -10.44
C ALA A 43 -4.10 -6.06 -9.76
N ILE A 44 -4.07 -6.09 -8.42
CA ILE A 44 -4.18 -7.31 -7.63
C ILE A 44 -5.58 -7.91 -7.77
N GLY A 45 -6.63 -7.10 -7.61
CA GLY A 45 -8.01 -7.55 -7.73
C GLY A 45 -8.33 -8.10 -9.12
N PHE A 46 -7.88 -7.41 -10.17
CA PHE A 46 -8.04 -7.86 -11.55
C PHE A 46 -7.31 -9.18 -11.83
N SER A 47 -6.06 -9.30 -11.37
CA SER A 47 -5.29 -10.54 -11.51
C SER A 47 -5.95 -11.71 -10.76
N ALA A 48 -6.42 -11.48 -9.54
CA ALA A 48 -7.10 -12.49 -8.76
C ALA A 48 -8.43 -12.92 -9.40
N TYR A 49 -9.19 -11.97 -9.96
CA TYR A 49 -10.42 -12.25 -10.69
C TYR A 49 -10.18 -13.09 -11.95
N GLN A 50 -9.20 -12.71 -12.78
CA GLN A 50 -8.86 -13.46 -13.99
C GLN A 50 -8.42 -14.91 -13.70
N ASN A 51 -7.77 -15.14 -12.57
CA ASN A 51 -7.35 -16.47 -12.15
C ASN A 51 -8.44 -17.27 -11.41
N GLY A 52 -9.68 -16.75 -11.35
CA GLY A 52 -10.81 -17.39 -10.67
C GLY A 52 -10.62 -17.52 -9.15
N ARG A 53 -9.68 -16.77 -8.58
CA ARG A 53 -9.33 -16.84 -7.14
C ARG A 53 -10.25 -16.01 -6.27
N VAL A 54 -10.89 -14.99 -6.84
CA VAL A 54 -11.81 -14.11 -6.12
C VAL A 54 -13.01 -13.73 -6.98
N GLN A 55 -14.14 -13.51 -6.32
CA GLN A 55 -15.31 -12.89 -6.93
C GLN A 55 -15.20 -11.36 -6.87
N THR A 56 -15.97 -10.65 -7.70
CA THR A 56 -15.97 -9.17 -7.75
C THR A 56 -16.28 -8.52 -6.40
N GLN A 57 -17.07 -9.17 -5.55
CA GLN A 57 -17.33 -8.65 -4.18
C GLN A 57 -16.11 -8.74 -3.27
N GLN A 58 -15.21 -9.70 -3.50
CA GLN A 58 -14.01 -9.89 -2.70
C GLN A 58 -12.88 -8.93 -3.13
N THR A 59 -12.92 -8.39 -4.36
CA THR A 59 -11.91 -7.40 -4.80
C THR A 59 -12.01 -6.09 -4.04
N ALA A 60 -13.22 -5.71 -3.58
CA ALA A 60 -13.40 -4.54 -2.72
C ALA A 60 -12.70 -4.71 -1.36
N ALA A 61 -12.79 -5.90 -0.76
CA ALA A 61 -12.12 -6.20 0.51
C ALA A 61 -10.57 -6.19 0.37
N LEU A 62 -10.05 -6.66 -0.76
CA LEU A 62 -8.61 -6.56 -1.08
C LEU A 62 -8.19 -5.09 -1.14
N ALA A 63 -8.94 -4.27 -1.88
CA ALA A 63 -8.67 -2.85 -2.04
C ALA A 63 -8.69 -2.10 -0.71
N GLN A 64 -9.68 -2.41 0.13
CA GLN A 64 -9.81 -1.85 1.46
C GLN A 64 -8.59 -2.21 2.33
N THR A 65 -8.18 -3.48 2.34
CA THR A 65 -7.03 -3.95 3.13
C THR A 65 -5.74 -3.21 2.75
N ILE A 66 -5.46 -3.07 1.46
CA ILE A 66 -4.28 -2.35 0.95
C ILE A 66 -4.35 -0.88 1.35
N SER A 67 -5.51 -0.25 1.12
CA SER A 67 -5.71 1.18 1.37
C SER A 67 -5.58 1.54 2.85
N GLU A 68 -6.22 0.77 3.73
CA GLU A 68 -6.15 0.99 5.18
C GLU A 68 -4.73 0.85 5.71
N ALA A 69 -4.01 -0.19 5.27
CA ALA A 69 -2.62 -0.41 5.65
C ALA A 69 -1.71 0.72 5.19
N GLY A 70 -1.85 1.17 3.93
CA GLY A 70 -1.06 2.27 3.39
C GLY A 70 -1.36 3.61 4.04
N ILE A 71 -2.64 3.96 4.21
CA ILE A 71 -3.04 5.20 4.88
C ILE A 71 -2.56 5.23 6.33
N LYS A 72 -2.65 4.10 7.05
CA LYS A 72 -2.14 4.00 8.42
C LYS A 72 -0.64 4.26 8.45
N ARG A 73 0.13 3.57 7.59
CA ARG A 73 1.58 3.72 7.54
C ARG A 73 2.00 5.15 7.16
N TRP A 74 1.31 5.76 6.21
CA TRP A 74 1.54 7.16 5.84
C TRP A 74 1.39 8.12 7.01
N LYS A 75 0.34 7.95 7.83
CA LYS A 75 0.12 8.76 9.03
C LYS A 75 1.24 8.60 10.05
N GLU A 76 1.75 7.38 10.23
CA GLU A 76 2.88 7.11 11.14
C GLU A 76 4.15 7.82 10.67
N LEU A 77 4.48 7.73 9.37
CA LEU A 77 5.67 8.35 8.79
C LEU A 77 5.63 9.88 8.85
N THR A 78 4.49 10.47 8.45
CA THR A 78 4.30 11.92 8.47
C THR A 78 4.30 12.48 9.88
N LEU A 79 3.69 11.80 10.85
CA LEU A 79 3.77 12.20 12.25
C LEU A 79 5.21 12.10 12.77
N GLY A 80 5.93 11.03 12.44
CA GLY A 80 7.33 10.84 12.82
C GLY A 80 8.22 11.98 12.30
N GLN A 81 8.02 12.42 11.06
CA GLN A 81 8.75 13.55 10.48
C GLN A 81 8.48 14.86 11.24
N ILE A 82 7.21 15.17 11.51
CA ILE A 82 6.82 16.40 12.22
C ILE A 82 7.45 16.44 13.61
N LEU A 83 7.47 15.32 14.32
CA LEU A 83 8.08 15.21 15.64
C LEU A 83 9.60 15.46 15.58
N MET A 84 10.30 14.86 14.61
CA MET A 84 11.74 15.08 14.42
C MET A 84 12.08 16.54 14.09
N GLU A 85 11.28 17.19 13.24
CA GLU A 85 11.47 18.61 12.90
C GLU A 85 11.23 19.52 14.11
N THR A 86 10.26 19.17 14.97
CA THR A 86 9.96 19.92 16.20
C THR A 86 11.07 19.79 17.24
N GLU A 87 11.65 18.59 17.40
CA GLU A 87 12.78 18.34 18.30
C GLU A 87 14.06 19.03 17.81
N ALA A 88 14.31 19.03 16.49
CA ALA A 88 15.47 19.69 15.90
C ALA A 88 15.39 21.23 15.98
N GLY A 89 14.19 21.81 15.97
CA GLY A 89 13.96 23.25 16.07
C GLY A 89 13.96 23.83 17.50
N GLY A 90 14.02 22.99 18.54
CA GLY A 90 13.95 23.39 19.95
C GLY A 90 15.26 23.88 20.58
N HIS A 91 16.37 23.87 19.84
CA HIS A 91 17.68 24.39 20.27
C HIS A 91 18.11 25.57 19.39
N ALA A 92 17.45 26.72 19.55
CA ALA A 92 17.90 28.01 19.00
C ALA A 92 17.83 29.08 20.08
#